data_AF-A0AAV2KS85-F1
#
_entry.id   AF-A0AAV2KS85-F1
#
_cell.length_a   1.000
_cell.length_b   1.000
_cell.length_c   1.000
_cell.angle_alpha   90.00
_cell.angle_beta   90.00
_cell.angle_gamma   90.00
#
_symmetry.space_group_name_H-M   'P 1'
#
loop_
_entity.id
_entity.type
_entity.pdbx_description
1 polymer ?
#
loop_
_entity_poly.entity_id
_entity_poly.type
_entity_poly.pdbx_seq_one_letter_code
_entity_poly.pdbx_strand_id
1 'polypeptide(L)'
;MALPTVNVDNVTKLLEESLCKLGFEIKPLKVGWYNHVLPASLQLSYPEDTLAVVVLSTPSMFELSFLPFLEQQHFHRLSDPIDQCVKHCVSSAVSQCFSNHAIAVSYDYELFPSRKPKFLAQTAAHVSGAAFYYQQSDVPQQPWGDKKMYGVCVHPRFGGWFAIRALIVFEDVILGPELKQPLPPDCVPSREDRIRLLEAFNFHWQDWTYRDIISPVQTYSQKQKDYFGTLPAQRIDLLKTWGFLQKDNSEETELKQRKGKSQCSRADQLWMSEAFSAHRHELTRGQQKGQQQTSYKRHQCSVEAGDAQNLYT
;
A
#
# COMPACT_ATOMS: atom_id res chain seq x y z
N MET A 1 -10.50 2.69 -40.92
CA MET A 1 -11.31 2.81 -39.70
C MET A 1 -10.43 3.48 -38.66
N ALA A 2 -10.85 4.61 -38.09
CA ALA A 2 -10.10 5.26 -37.02
C ALA A 2 -10.16 4.34 -35.79
N LEU A 3 -9.02 4.00 -35.21
CA LEU A 3 -8.97 3.38 -33.89
C LEU A 3 -9.75 4.30 -32.93
N PRO A 4 -10.62 3.77 -32.05
CA PRO A 4 -11.25 4.59 -31.03
C PRO A 4 -10.14 5.31 -30.27
N THR A 5 -10.11 6.64 -30.34
CA THR A 5 -9.22 7.44 -29.49
C THR A 5 -9.59 7.12 -28.05
N VAL A 6 -8.73 6.37 -27.38
CA VAL A 6 -8.91 6.02 -25.98
C VAL A 6 -8.77 7.30 -25.17
N ASN A 7 -9.87 7.71 -24.56
CA ASN A 7 -9.92 8.81 -23.60
C ASN A 7 -10.11 8.23 -22.19
N VAL A 8 -9.89 9.07 -21.18
CA VAL A 8 -10.02 8.68 -19.76
C VAL A 8 -11.37 8.04 -19.44
N ASP A 9 -12.45 8.51 -20.05
CA ASP A 9 -13.81 8.00 -19.82
C ASP A 9 -13.96 6.56 -20.31
N ASN A 10 -13.46 6.25 -21.51
CA ASN A 10 -13.49 4.90 -22.07
C ASN A 10 -12.64 3.93 -21.23
N VAL A 11 -11.45 4.34 -20.80
CA VAL A 11 -10.58 3.52 -19.93
C VAL A 11 -11.27 3.24 -18.61
N THR A 12 -11.78 4.29 -17.96
CA THR A 12 -12.41 4.20 -16.65
C THR A 12 -13.62 3.28 -16.72
N LYS A 13 -14.50 3.47 -17.70
CA LYS A 13 -15.69 2.65 -17.89
C LYS A 13 -15.36 1.17 -18.08
N LEU A 14 -14.41 0.83 -18.96
CA LEU A 14 -14.04 -0.56 -19.23
C LEU A 14 -13.42 -1.25 -18.00
N LEU A 15 -12.61 -0.52 -17.24
CA LEU A 15 -12.05 -1.01 -15.98
C LEU A 15 -13.13 -1.18 -14.91
N GLU A 16 -14.07 -0.24 -14.78
CA GLU A 16 -15.20 -0.33 -13.85
C GLU A 16 -16.08 -1.55 -14.16
N GLU A 17 -16.46 -1.76 -15.42
CA GLU A 17 -17.24 -2.92 -15.87
C GLU A 17 -16.54 -4.27 -15.58
N SER A 18 -15.21 -4.27 -15.58
CA SER A 18 -14.40 -5.46 -15.33
C SER A 18 -14.13 -5.71 -13.84
N LEU A 19 -13.81 -4.66 -13.08
CA LEU A 19 -13.27 -4.74 -11.73
C LEU A 19 -14.28 -4.38 -10.62
N CYS A 20 -15.28 -3.52 -10.87
CA CYS A 20 -16.20 -3.10 -9.79
C CYS A 20 -17.12 -4.22 -9.31
N LYS A 21 -17.57 -5.09 -10.23
CA LYS A 21 -18.33 -6.32 -9.88
C LYS A 21 -17.53 -7.31 -9.03
N LEU A 22 -16.21 -7.14 -9.00
CA LEU A 22 -15.24 -7.95 -8.26
C LEU A 22 -14.85 -7.30 -6.92
N GLY A 23 -15.53 -6.21 -6.52
CA GLY A 23 -15.30 -5.52 -5.25
C GLY A 23 -14.11 -4.56 -5.28
N PHE A 24 -13.65 -4.14 -6.46
CA PHE A 24 -12.64 -3.09 -6.59
C PHE A 24 -13.28 -1.72 -6.87
N GLU A 25 -12.57 -0.66 -6.53
CA GLU A 25 -12.83 0.70 -7.00
C GLU A 25 -11.60 1.20 -7.75
N ILE A 26 -11.81 2.04 -8.75
CA ILE A 26 -10.72 2.64 -9.52
C ILE A 26 -10.86 4.17 -9.55
N LYS A 27 -9.72 4.86 -9.64
CA LYS A 27 -9.70 6.32 -9.87
C LYS A 27 -8.59 6.70 -10.85
N PRO A 28 -8.90 7.48 -11.91
CA PRO A 28 -7.88 7.98 -12.82
C PRO A 28 -7.08 9.12 -12.17
N LEU A 29 -5.83 9.27 -12.60
CA LEU A 29 -4.95 10.38 -12.26
C LEU A 29 -3.96 10.66 -13.40
N LYS A 30 -3.43 11.90 -13.46
CA LYS A 30 -2.24 12.22 -14.25
C LYS A 30 -0.99 11.86 -13.47
N VAL A 31 0.01 11.25 -14.13
CA VAL A 31 1.32 10.99 -13.52
C VAL A 31 1.94 12.26 -12.96
N GLY A 32 1.73 13.41 -13.62
CA GLY A 32 2.13 14.73 -13.15
C GLY A 32 1.63 15.02 -11.73
N TRP A 33 0.35 14.81 -11.44
CA TRP A 33 -0.21 15.07 -10.10
C TRP A 33 0.49 14.27 -9.00
N TYR A 34 0.83 13.02 -9.28
CA TYR A 34 1.58 12.16 -8.38
C TYR A 34 3.04 12.64 -8.22
N ASN A 35 3.70 12.98 -9.32
CA ASN A 35 5.11 13.40 -9.32
C ASN A 35 5.32 14.75 -8.63
N HIS A 36 4.36 15.69 -8.75
CA HIS A 36 4.46 17.05 -8.20
C HIS A 36 4.52 17.08 -6.67
N VAL A 37 3.94 16.08 -5.99
CA VAL A 37 3.91 16.01 -4.52
C VAL A 37 5.04 15.16 -3.95
N LEU A 38 5.98 14.70 -4.78
CA LEU A 38 7.04 13.78 -4.40
C LEU A 38 8.44 14.28 -4.77
N PRO A 39 9.48 13.89 -4.00
CA PRO A 39 10.85 14.14 -4.40
C PRO A 39 11.21 13.32 -5.64
N ALA A 40 12.14 13.83 -6.47
CA ALA A 40 12.58 13.20 -7.72
C ALA A 40 12.90 11.71 -7.62
N SER A 41 13.46 11.26 -6.48
CA SER A 41 13.82 9.85 -6.27
C SER A 41 12.65 8.86 -6.13
N LEU A 42 11.41 9.37 -6.06
CA LEU A 42 10.16 8.61 -5.91
C LEU A 42 9.15 8.93 -7.04
N GLN A 43 9.56 9.75 -8.01
CA GLN A 43 8.74 10.09 -9.17
C GLN A 43 8.71 8.92 -10.16
N LEU A 44 7.58 8.78 -10.85
CA LEU A 44 7.43 7.84 -11.95
C LEU A 44 8.05 8.43 -13.22
N SER A 45 8.77 7.60 -13.97
CA SER A 45 9.49 8.02 -15.19
C SER A 45 8.59 8.00 -16.43
N TYR A 46 7.43 8.66 -16.35
CA TYR A 46 6.50 8.84 -17.47
C TYR A 46 6.21 10.34 -17.67
N PRO A 47 5.78 10.77 -18.88
CA PRO A 47 5.29 12.12 -19.12
C PRO A 47 4.20 12.54 -18.13
N GLU A 48 4.13 13.84 -17.82
CA GLU A 48 3.21 14.34 -16.80
C GLU A 48 1.74 14.11 -17.14
N ASP A 49 1.39 14.22 -18.42
CA ASP A 49 0.03 14.03 -18.92
C ASP A 49 -0.32 12.55 -19.17
N THR A 50 0.56 11.60 -18.86
CA THR A 50 0.26 10.18 -18.98
C THR A 50 -0.86 9.77 -18.03
N LEU A 51 -1.82 8.99 -18.55
CA LEU A 51 -2.90 8.41 -17.75
C LEU A 51 -2.38 7.30 -16.84
N ALA A 52 -2.70 7.42 -15.56
CA ALA A 52 -2.61 6.33 -14.60
C ALA A 52 -3.97 6.10 -13.92
N VAL A 53 -4.20 4.88 -13.44
CA VAL A 53 -5.41 4.49 -12.71
C VAL A 53 -4.97 3.77 -11.44
N VAL A 54 -5.36 4.30 -10.28
CA VAL A 54 -5.18 3.61 -9.01
C VAL A 54 -6.34 2.64 -8.79
N VAL A 55 -6.02 1.44 -8.32
CA VAL A 55 -6.98 0.37 -8.01
C VAL A 55 -7.01 0.15 -6.51
N LEU A 56 -8.20 0.12 -5.94
CA LEU A 56 -8.46 -0.13 -4.52
C LEU A 56 -9.36 -1.37 -4.39
N SER A 57 -9.16 -2.17 -3.35
CA SER A 57 -10.11 -3.23 -2.96
C SER A 57 -10.99 -2.73 -1.83
N THR A 58 -12.31 -2.85 -2.03
CA THR A 58 -13.33 -2.65 -0.98
C THR A 58 -13.43 -3.90 -0.09
N PRO A 59 -14.20 -3.88 1.03
CA PRO A 59 -14.46 -5.09 1.81
C PRO A 59 -14.96 -6.25 0.95
N SER A 60 -15.89 -5.96 0.04
CA SER A 60 -16.55 -6.95 -0.83
C SER A 60 -15.60 -7.72 -1.76
N MET A 61 -14.38 -7.21 -2.02
CA MET A 61 -13.40 -7.94 -2.84
C MET A 61 -13.08 -9.32 -2.28
N PHE A 62 -13.10 -9.46 -0.95
CA PHE A 62 -12.78 -10.72 -0.31
C PHE A 62 -13.80 -11.81 -0.68
N GLU A 63 -15.08 -11.54 -0.53
CA GLU A 63 -16.13 -12.50 -0.87
C GLU A 63 -16.38 -12.62 -2.37
N LEU A 64 -16.32 -11.50 -3.12
CA LEU A 64 -16.66 -11.50 -4.55
C LEU A 64 -15.52 -11.96 -5.47
N SER A 65 -14.26 -11.85 -5.03
CA SER A 65 -13.10 -12.21 -5.84
C SER A 65 -12.21 -13.23 -5.17
N PHE A 66 -11.81 -12.98 -3.93
CA PHE A 66 -10.80 -13.81 -3.28
C PHE A 66 -11.30 -15.21 -2.95
N LEU A 67 -12.49 -15.36 -2.37
CA LEU A 67 -13.03 -16.69 -2.08
C LEU A 67 -13.25 -17.51 -3.37
N PRO A 68 -13.91 -17.00 -4.44
CA PRO A 68 -14.00 -17.71 -5.71
C PRO A 68 -12.64 -18.07 -6.33
N PHE A 69 -11.65 -17.18 -6.22
CA PHE A 69 -10.29 -17.43 -6.69
C PHE A 69 -9.64 -18.62 -5.97
N LEU A 70 -9.87 -18.77 -4.65
CA LEU A 70 -9.40 -19.91 -3.88
C LEU A 70 -10.09 -21.22 -4.29
N GLU A 71 -11.39 -21.19 -4.57
CA GLU A 71 -12.16 -22.38 -5.00
C GLU A 71 -11.64 -22.95 -6.32
N GLN A 72 -11.15 -22.09 -7.20
CA GLN A 72 -10.57 -22.50 -8.49
C GLN A 72 -9.14 -23.07 -8.35
N GLN A 73 -8.56 -23.08 -7.14
CA GLN A 73 -7.23 -23.62 -6.82
C GLN A 73 -6.07 -23.15 -7.71
N HIS A 74 -6.18 -21.96 -8.29
CA HIS A 74 -5.18 -21.39 -9.19
C HIS A 74 -4.11 -20.54 -8.48
N PHE A 75 -3.62 -20.98 -7.32
CA PHE A 75 -2.59 -20.22 -6.60
C PHE A 75 -1.35 -21.05 -6.25
N HIS A 76 -0.19 -20.43 -6.45
CA HIS A 76 1.11 -20.95 -6.11
C HIS A 76 1.38 -20.73 -4.61
N ARG A 77 1.90 -21.75 -3.92
CA ARG A 77 2.15 -21.67 -2.45
C ARG A 77 3.29 -20.73 -2.04
N LEU A 78 4.07 -20.24 -2.99
CA LEU A 78 5.27 -19.42 -2.74
C LEU A 78 4.97 -17.93 -2.58
N SER A 79 3.76 -17.48 -2.92
CA SER A 79 3.34 -16.08 -2.79
C SER A 79 2.00 -15.98 -2.07
N ASP A 80 1.71 -14.80 -1.51
CA ASP A 80 0.48 -14.61 -0.76
C ASP A 80 -0.75 -14.82 -1.68
N PRO A 81 -1.76 -15.61 -1.26
CA PRO A 81 -2.94 -15.85 -2.09
C PRO A 81 -3.73 -14.58 -2.45
N ILE A 82 -3.75 -13.56 -1.58
CA ILE A 82 -4.49 -12.32 -1.86
C ILE A 82 -3.81 -11.55 -3.01
N ASP A 83 -2.48 -11.52 -3.03
CA ASP A 83 -1.70 -10.83 -4.05
C ASP A 83 -1.89 -11.50 -5.41
N GLN A 84 -1.96 -12.83 -5.43
CA GLN A 84 -2.24 -13.61 -6.64
C GLN A 84 -3.66 -13.36 -7.17
N CYS A 85 -4.66 -13.31 -6.30
CA CYS A 85 -6.04 -12.97 -6.67
C CYS A 85 -6.10 -11.58 -7.32
N VAL A 86 -5.53 -10.57 -6.65
CA VAL A 86 -5.48 -9.18 -7.16
C VAL A 86 -4.78 -9.13 -8.51
N LYS A 87 -3.61 -9.77 -8.65
CA LYS A 87 -2.87 -9.84 -9.91
C LYS A 87 -3.69 -10.52 -11.00
N HIS A 88 -4.37 -11.62 -10.69
CA HIS A 88 -5.24 -12.32 -11.64
C HIS A 88 -6.38 -11.42 -12.12
N CYS A 89 -7.11 -10.76 -11.21
CA CYS A 89 -8.21 -9.87 -11.57
C CYS A 89 -7.72 -8.69 -12.44
N VAL A 90 -6.65 -8.01 -12.02
CA VAL A 90 -6.11 -6.84 -12.75
C VAL A 90 -5.55 -7.25 -14.11
N SER A 91 -4.76 -8.33 -14.20
CA SER A 91 -4.20 -8.79 -15.46
C SER A 91 -5.27 -9.31 -16.43
N SER A 92 -6.31 -9.97 -15.93
CA SER A 92 -7.47 -10.37 -16.74
C SER A 92 -8.19 -9.14 -17.31
N ALA A 93 -8.45 -8.12 -16.50
CA ALA A 93 -9.10 -6.89 -16.96
C ALA A 93 -8.25 -6.16 -18.01
N VAL A 94 -6.94 -6.02 -17.76
CA VAL A 94 -6.00 -5.35 -18.68
C VAL A 94 -5.92 -6.10 -20.02
N SER A 95 -5.73 -7.42 -19.99
CA SER A 95 -5.59 -8.22 -21.21
C SER A 95 -6.88 -8.29 -22.04
N GLN A 96 -8.04 -8.32 -21.40
CA GLN A 96 -9.34 -8.38 -22.09
C GLN A 96 -9.75 -7.05 -22.71
N CYS A 97 -9.53 -5.93 -22.00
CA CYS A 97 -10.03 -4.62 -22.43
C CYS A 97 -9.00 -3.81 -23.22
N PHE A 98 -7.70 -4.08 -23.06
CA PHE A 98 -6.64 -3.18 -23.53
C PHE A 98 -5.44 -3.90 -24.15
N SER A 99 -5.66 -5.01 -24.86
CA SER A 99 -4.61 -5.80 -25.51
C SER A 99 -3.75 -5.03 -26.53
N ASN A 100 -4.25 -3.91 -27.05
CA ASN A 100 -3.55 -3.06 -28.03
C ASN A 100 -2.83 -1.85 -27.42
N HIS A 101 -2.79 -1.72 -26.09
CA HIS A 101 -2.19 -0.58 -25.40
C HIS A 101 -0.88 -0.96 -24.69
N ALA A 102 0.03 0.00 -24.61
CA ALA A 102 1.24 -0.13 -23.82
C ALA A 102 0.90 0.13 -22.34
N ILE A 103 0.81 -0.93 -21.54
CA ILE A 103 0.38 -0.85 -20.14
C ILE A 103 1.44 -1.40 -19.20
N ALA A 104 1.80 -0.59 -18.22
CA ALA A 104 2.59 -1.01 -17.06
C ALA A 104 1.69 -1.13 -15.82
N VAL A 105 1.80 -2.24 -15.10
CA VAL A 105 1.10 -2.45 -13.83
C VAL A 105 2.12 -2.61 -12.71
N SER A 106 1.97 -1.81 -11.66
CA SER A 106 2.73 -1.97 -10.40
C SER A 106 1.76 -2.29 -9.27
N TYR A 107 2.09 -3.30 -8.46
CA TYR A 107 1.28 -3.67 -7.29
C TYR A 107 1.85 -3.08 -6.01
N ASP A 108 1.01 -2.89 -4.99
CA ASP A 108 1.35 -2.19 -3.74
C ASP A 108 2.49 -2.88 -2.96
N TYR A 109 2.63 -4.19 -3.11
CA TYR A 109 3.70 -4.99 -2.51
C TYR A 109 5.01 -4.98 -3.29
N GLU A 110 5.05 -4.43 -4.51
CA GLU A 110 6.23 -4.51 -5.37
C GLU A 110 7.29 -3.47 -4.98
N LEU A 111 8.53 -3.96 -4.83
CA LEU A 111 9.70 -3.16 -4.52
C LEU A 111 10.71 -3.27 -5.67
N PHE A 112 11.46 -2.19 -5.89
CA PHE A 112 12.71 -2.24 -6.64
C PHE A 112 13.76 -3.07 -5.88
N PRO A 113 14.84 -3.52 -6.55
CA PRO A 113 15.98 -4.16 -5.89
C PRO A 113 16.59 -3.32 -4.74
N SER A 114 16.45 -1.99 -4.83
CA SER A 114 16.84 -1.04 -3.78
C SER A 114 15.93 -1.04 -2.54
N ARG A 115 14.92 -1.93 -2.50
CA ARG A 115 13.87 -2.03 -1.47
C ARG A 115 12.93 -0.82 -1.40
N LYS A 116 13.03 0.11 -2.34
CA LYS A 116 12.05 1.20 -2.50
C LYS A 116 10.77 0.65 -3.16
N PRO A 117 9.58 1.09 -2.74
CA PRO A 117 8.34 0.71 -3.41
C PRO A 117 8.35 1.23 -4.86
N LYS A 118 7.74 0.46 -5.78
CA LYS A 118 7.62 0.89 -7.18
C LYS A 118 6.77 2.16 -7.34
N PHE A 119 5.80 2.35 -6.45
CA PHE A 119 5.01 3.58 -6.32
C PHE A 119 4.54 3.74 -4.86
N LEU A 120 4.24 4.97 -4.45
CA LEU A 120 3.66 5.27 -3.14
C LEU A 120 2.14 5.20 -3.22
N ALA A 121 1.58 4.07 -2.80
CA ALA A 121 0.16 3.76 -2.90
C ALA A 121 -0.74 4.86 -2.29
N GLN A 122 -0.45 5.28 -1.06
CA GLN A 122 -1.24 6.29 -0.35
C GLN A 122 -1.24 7.65 -1.07
N THR A 123 -0.11 8.05 -1.64
CA THR A 123 -0.01 9.26 -2.46
C THR A 123 -0.87 9.14 -3.72
N ALA A 124 -0.81 8.02 -4.44
CA ALA A 124 -1.64 7.79 -5.62
C ALA A 124 -3.14 7.86 -5.29
N ALA A 125 -3.57 7.25 -4.18
CA ALA A 125 -4.96 7.34 -3.71
C ALA A 125 -5.38 8.77 -3.33
N HIS A 126 -4.49 9.57 -2.76
CA HIS A 126 -4.77 10.97 -2.42
C HIS A 126 -4.95 11.83 -3.69
N VAL A 127 -3.95 11.82 -4.59
CA VAL A 127 -3.94 12.73 -5.75
C VAL A 127 -5.01 12.39 -6.80
N SER A 128 -5.51 11.15 -6.79
CA SER A 128 -6.66 10.70 -7.59
C SER A 128 -8.02 11.02 -6.96
N GLY A 129 -8.04 11.57 -5.75
CA GLY A 129 -9.28 11.86 -5.01
C GLY A 129 -9.96 10.63 -4.41
N ALA A 130 -9.32 9.45 -4.42
CA ALA A 130 -9.91 8.21 -3.91
C ALA A 130 -10.07 8.23 -2.38
N ALA A 131 -9.03 8.64 -1.67
CA ALA A 131 -9.00 8.65 -0.22
C ALA A 131 -8.03 9.72 0.29
N PHE A 132 -8.43 10.49 1.29
CA PHE A 132 -7.56 11.51 1.86
C PHE A 132 -6.44 10.83 2.66
N TYR A 133 -5.19 11.13 2.29
CA TYR A 133 -3.99 10.68 2.99
C TYR A 133 -3.63 11.64 4.14
N TYR A 134 -3.96 11.24 5.38
CA TYR A 134 -3.62 12.01 6.57
C TYR A 134 -2.19 11.68 7.00
N GLN A 135 -1.39 12.72 7.14
CA GLN A 135 0.02 12.66 7.47
C GLN A 135 0.30 13.40 8.78
N GLN A 136 1.48 13.14 9.32
CA GLN A 136 2.00 13.84 10.50
C GLN A 136 1.96 15.38 10.32
N SER A 137 2.23 15.88 9.11
CA SER A 137 2.18 17.30 8.77
C SER A 137 0.78 17.93 8.83
N ASP A 138 -0.28 17.11 8.80
CA ASP A 138 -1.66 17.58 8.81
C ASP A 138 -2.19 17.86 10.22
N VAL A 139 -1.33 17.71 11.24
CA VAL A 139 -1.63 18.01 12.65
C VAL A 139 -0.75 19.16 13.13
N PRO A 140 -1.26 20.40 13.12
CA PRO A 140 -0.57 21.55 13.68
C PRO A 140 -0.24 21.32 15.17
N GLN A 141 0.94 21.76 15.61
CA GLN A 141 1.39 21.58 17.01
C GLN A 141 1.24 20.12 17.47
N GLN A 142 1.79 19.20 16.69
CA GLN A 142 1.68 17.76 16.94
C GLN A 142 2.18 17.35 18.35
N PRO A 143 1.53 16.38 19.01
CA PRO A 143 1.89 15.97 20.37
C PRO A 143 3.06 14.96 20.43
N TRP A 144 3.58 14.49 19.29
CA TRP A 144 4.48 13.33 19.24
C TRP A 144 5.98 13.67 19.33
N GLY A 145 6.34 14.95 19.44
CA GLY A 145 7.74 15.38 19.45
C GLY A 145 8.52 14.89 18.22
N ASP A 146 9.66 14.25 18.43
CA ASP A 146 10.53 13.70 17.38
C ASP A 146 10.08 12.33 16.86
N LYS A 147 8.99 11.77 17.39
CA LYS A 147 8.50 10.46 16.97
C LYS A 147 7.94 10.55 15.55
N LYS A 148 8.46 9.70 14.66
CA LYS A 148 7.92 9.53 13.30
C LYS A 148 6.55 8.87 13.37
N MET A 149 5.55 9.53 12.79
CA MET A 149 4.20 9.02 12.63
C MET A 149 3.95 8.74 11.15
N TYR A 150 3.59 7.51 10.84
CA TYR A 150 3.23 7.13 9.48
C TYR A 150 1.81 7.55 9.18
N GLY A 151 1.60 8.08 7.98
CA GLY A 151 0.29 8.50 7.53
C GLY A 151 -0.62 7.32 7.17
N VAL A 152 -1.91 7.60 7.07
CA VAL A 152 -2.94 6.63 6.69
C VAL A 152 -4.00 7.28 5.81
N CYS A 153 -4.46 6.56 4.79
CA CYS A 153 -5.59 6.99 3.97
C CYS A 153 -6.92 6.61 4.63
N VAL A 154 -7.91 7.51 4.57
CA VAL A 154 -9.30 7.22 4.95
C VAL A 154 -10.19 7.37 3.73
N HIS A 155 -10.87 6.30 3.36
CA HIS A 155 -11.84 6.28 2.26
C HIS A 155 -13.17 6.88 2.73
N PRO A 156 -13.81 7.78 1.97
CA PRO A 156 -15.04 8.47 2.40
C PRO A 156 -16.22 7.55 2.71
N ARG A 157 -16.25 6.35 2.11
CA ARG A 157 -17.33 5.37 2.32
C ARG A 157 -16.96 4.26 3.29
N PHE A 158 -15.69 3.88 3.36
CA PHE A 158 -15.26 2.66 4.05
C PHE A 158 -14.35 2.94 5.25
N GLY A 159 -14.07 4.21 5.56
CA GLY A 159 -13.06 4.55 6.55
C GLY A 159 -11.73 3.93 6.17
N GLY A 160 -11.13 3.17 7.08
CA GLY A 160 -9.92 2.38 6.80
C GLY A 160 -10.21 0.96 6.27
N TRP A 161 -11.46 0.54 6.05
CA TRP A 161 -11.83 -0.80 5.58
C TRP A 161 -11.66 -0.98 4.07
N PHE A 162 -10.47 -0.69 3.57
CA PHE A 162 -10.09 -0.89 2.18
C PHE A 162 -8.58 -1.10 2.10
N ALA A 163 -8.07 -1.40 0.90
CA ALA A 163 -6.64 -1.40 0.62
C ALA A 163 -6.39 -0.88 -0.79
N ILE A 164 -5.25 -0.23 -1.00
CA ILE A 164 -4.77 0.20 -2.31
C ILE A 164 -3.96 -0.96 -2.89
N ARG A 165 -4.19 -1.33 -4.14
CA ARG A 165 -3.74 -2.61 -4.70
C ARG A 165 -2.80 -2.48 -5.89
N ALA A 166 -3.07 -1.53 -6.77
CA ALA A 166 -2.26 -1.38 -7.97
C ALA A 166 -2.29 0.05 -8.51
N LEU A 167 -1.29 0.36 -9.31
CA LEU A 167 -1.26 1.49 -10.23
C LEU A 167 -1.09 0.94 -11.65
N ILE A 168 -2.05 1.24 -12.51
CA ILE A 168 -2.03 0.90 -13.93
C ILE A 168 -1.66 2.17 -14.70
N VAL A 169 -0.58 2.14 -15.48
CA VAL A 169 -0.12 3.27 -16.30
C VAL A 169 -0.32 2.92 -17.76
N PHE A 170 -1.02 3.79 -18.50
CA PHE A 170 -1.27 3.66 -19.94
C PHE A 170 -0.25 4.52 -20.68
N GLU A 171 0.88 3.93 -21.05
CA GLU A 171 2.07 4.65 -21.54
C GLU A 171 1.82 5.41 -22.84
N ASP A 172 0.83 4.97 -23.62
CA ASP A 172 0.43 5.54 -24.90
C ASP A 172 -0.82 6.45 -24.82
N VAL A 173 -1.37 6.67 -23.62
CA VAL A 173 -2.56 7.52 -23.41
C VAL A 173 -2.17 8.81 -22.69
N ILE A 174 -2.28 9.92 -23.42
CA ILE A 174 -1.99 11.27 -22.93
C ILE A 174 -3.30 12.03 -22.69
N LEU A 175 -3.44 12.61 -21.51
CA LEU A 175 -4.62 13.34 -21.06
C LEU A 175 -4.47 14.83 -21.34
N GLY A 176 -5.50 15.45 -21.90
CA GLY A 176 -5.50 16.89 -22.13
C GLY A 176 -5.69 17.71 -20.84
N PRO A 177 -5.60 19.04 -20.92
CA PRO A 177 -5.71 19.94 -19.77
C PRO A 177 -7.13 20.00 -19.16
N GLU A 178 -8.13 19.46 -19.85
CA GLU A 178 -9.52 19.40 -19.40
C GLU A 178 -9.73 18.54 -18.16
N LEU A 179 -8.90 17.50 -17.97
CA LEU A 179 -8.97 16.67 -16.77
C LEU A 179 -8.37 17.44 -15.59
N LYS A 180 -9.22 17.80 -14.64
CA LYS A 180 -8.84 18.51 -13.41
C LYS A 180 -8.56 17.52 -12.28
N GLN A 181 -7.55 17.83 -11.48
CA GLN A 181 -7.24 17.04 -10.30
C GLN A 181 -8.39 17.13 -9.29
N PRO A 182 -9.00 15.99 -8.89
CA PRO A 182 -9.99 15.99 -7.82
C PRO A 182 -9.30 16.17 -6.47
N LEU A 183 -9.98 16.85 -5.54
CA LEU A 183 -9.58 16.88 -4.15
C LEU A 183 -10.20 15.67 -3.42
N PRO A 184 -9.43 14.86 -2.70
CA PRO A 184 -10.01 13.80 -1.88
C PRO A 184 -10.86 14.43 -0.75
N PRO A 185 -12.03 13.85 -0.41
CA PRO A 185 -12.84 14.36 0.69
C PRO A 185 -12.10 14.30 2.04
N ASP A 186 -12.00 15.44 2.73
CA ASP A 186 -11.50 15.51 4.11
C ASP A 186 -12.58 15.02 5.08
N CYS A 187 -12.61 13.71 5.30
CA CYS A 187 -13.56 13.04 6.20
C CYS A 187 -13.16 13.10 7.69
N VAL A 188 -11.95 13.57 8.02
CA VAL A 188 -11.43 13.68 9.39
C VAL A 188 -10.86 15.09 9.59
N PRO A 189 -11.72 16.13 9.59
CA PRO A 189 -11.27 17.51 9.52
C PRO A 189 -10.73 18.05 10.86
N SER A 190 -11.15 17.47 11.99
CA SER A 190 -10.73 17.96 13.30
C SER A 190 -9.30 17.52 13.63
N ARG A 191 -8.55 18.38 14.30
CA ARG A 191 -7.18 18.08 14.73
C ARG A 191 -7.15 16.89 15.68
N GLU A 192 -8.09 16.84 16.61
CA GLU A 192 -8.22 15.80 17.63
C GLU A 192 -8.49 14.43 16.99
N ASP A 193 -9.32 14.39 15.95
CA ASP A 193 -9.60 13.14 15.22
C ASP A 193 -8.41 12.69 14.39
N ARG A 194 -7.66 13.62 13.79
CA ARG A 194 -6.40 13.29 13.09
C ARG A 194 -5.35 12.72 14.04
N ILE A 195 -5.24 13.27 15.25
CA ILE A 195 -4.36 12.72 16.29
C ILE A 195 -4.80 11.31 16.63
N ARG A 196 -6.09 11.12 16.97
CA ARG A 196 -6.66 9.81 17.31
C ARG A 196 -6.47 8.79 16.18
N LEU A 197 -6.69 9.18 14.93
CA LEU A 197 -6.48 8.35 13.75
C LEU A 197 -5.02 7.89 13.64
N LEU A 198 -4.08 8.83 13.71
CA LEU A 198 -2.65 8.53 13.55
C LEU A 198 -2.12 7.71 14.72
N GLU A 199 -2.57 7.95 15.95
CA GLU A 199 -2.20 7.13 17.10
C GLU A 199 -2.78 5.73 17.02
N ALA A 200 -4.08 5.59 16.69
CA ALA A 200 -4.70 4.29 16.51
C ALA A 200 -4.02 3.48 15.39
N PHE A 201 -3.67 4.12 14.27
CA PHE A 201 -2.95 3.46 13.18
C PHE A 201 -1.52 3.07 13.56
N ASN A 202 -0.77 3.94 14.25
CA ASN A 202 0.65 3.67 14.52
C ASN A 202 0.86 2.76 15.74
N PHE A 203 -0.04 2.78 16.73
CA PHE A 203 0.14 2.05 18.00
C PHE A 203 -0.84 0.90 18.20
N HIS A 204 -2.00 0.94 17.53
CA HIS A 204 -3.11 0.03 17.80
C HIS A 204 -3.72 -0.60 16.54
N TRP A 205 -3.03 -0.60 15.39
CA TRP A 205 -3.62 -1.07 14.11
C TRP A 205 -4.20 -2.49 14.14
N GLN A 206 -3.71 -3.36 15.04
CA GLN A 206 -4.15 -4.75 15.17
C GLN A 206 -5.57 -4.89 15.72
N ASP A 207 -6.07 -3.88 16.44
CA ASP A 207 -7.45 -3.89 16.97
C ASP A 207 -8.49 -3.37 15.97
N TRP A 208 -8.04 -2.93 14.79
CA TRP A 208 -8.83 -2.42 13.66
C TRP A 208 -9.52 -1.07 13.90
N THR A 209 -9.47 -0.50 15.09
CA THR A 209 -10.28 0.67 15.49
C THR A 209 -10.01 1.92 14.66
N TYR A 210 -8.77 2.11 14.17
CA TYR A 210 -8.44 3.24 13.30
C TYR A 210 -9.26 3.24 12.00
N ARG A 211 -9.77 2.07 11.58
CA ARG A 211 -10.57 1.93 10.35
C ARG A 211 -11.98 2.49 10.53
N ASP A 212 -12.45 2.62 11.77
CA ASP A 212 -13.76 3.15 12.14
C ASP A 212 -13.72 4.63 12.57
N ILE A 213 -12.66 5.37 12.20
CA ILE A 213 -12.55 6.81 12.49
C ILE A 213 -13.74 7.62 11.94
N ILE A 214 -14.36 7.12 10.87
CA ILE A 214 -15.67 7.54 10.37
C ILE A 214 -16.60 6.34 10.36
N SER A 215 -17.91 6.55 10.29
CA SER A 215 -18.89 5.47 10.15
C SER A 215 -18.81 4.85 8.73
N PRO A 216 -18.30 3.61 8.58
CA PRO A 216 -18.18 2.98 7.27
C PRO A 216 -19.52 2.38 6.83
N VAL A 217 -19.81 2.43 5.52
CA VAL A 217 -21.01 1.77 4.95
C VAL A 217 -20.86 0.25 4.89
N GLN A 218 -19.62 -0.24 4.96
CA GLN A 218 -19.28 -1.66 4.95
C GLN A 218 -17.92 -1.84 5.65
N THR A 219 -17.79 -2.88 6.46
CA THR A 219 -16.54 -3.31 7.09
C THR A 219 -16.13 -4.68 6.56
N TYR A 220 -14.90 -5.12 6.90
CA TYR A 220 -14.51 -6.49 6.62
C TYR A 220 -15.39 -7.48 7.40
N SER A 221 -15.75 -8.59 6.77
CA SER A 221 -16.44 -9.69 7.45
C SER A 221 -15.53 -10.31 8.52
N GLN A 222 -16.11 -11.05 9.47
CA GLN A 222 -15.29 -11.75 10.47
C GLN A 222 -14.27 -12.69 9.80
N LYS A 223 -14.68 -13.41 8.75
CA LYS A 223 -13.81 -14.28 7.98
C LYS A 223 -12.65 -13.51 7.34
N GLN A 224 -12.92 -12.34 6.76
CA GLN A 224 -11.88 -11.48 6.19
C GLN A 224 -10.93 -10.92 7.26
N LYS A 225 -11.45 -10.55 8.45
CA LYS A 225 -10.63 -10.14 9.60
C LYS A 225 -9.75 -11.29 10.09
N ASP A 226 -10.27 -12.51 10.17
CA ASP A 226 -9.51 -13.70 10.55
C ASP A 226 -8.36 -13.96 9.57
N TYR A 227 -8.62 -13.81 8.26
CA TYR A 227 -7.59 -13.93 7.23
C TYR A 227 -6.46 -12.91 7.39
N PHE A 228 -6.82 -11.62 7.48
CA PHE A 228 -5.81 -10.55 7.55
C PHE A 228 -5.14 -10.43 8.92
N GLY A 229 -5.81 -10.86 9.99
CA GLY A 229 -5.24 -11.02 11.33
C GLY A 229 -4.27 -12.19 11.42
N THR A 230 -4.38 -13.17 10.52
CA THR A 230 -3.45 -14.29 10.42
C THR A 230 -2.18 -13.87 9.69
N LEU A 231 -1.03 -14.21 10.27
CA LEU A 231 0.30 -13.97 9.68
C LEU A 231 0.40 -14.64 8.30
N PRO A 232 0.94 -13.99 7.24
CA PRO A 232 1.05 -14.59 5.92
C PRO A 232 1.61 -16.02 5.88
N ALA A 233 2.62 -16.36 6.70
CA ALA A 233 3.18 -17.72 6.80
C ALA A 233 2.17 -18.77 7.31
N GLN A 234 1.13 -18.36 8.03
CA GLN A 234 0.08 -19.21 8.60
C GLN A 234 -1.21 -19.19 7.76
N ARG A 235 -1.31 -18.32 6.75
CA ARG A 235 -2.53 -18.20 5.92
C ARG A 235 -2.83 -19.48 5.17
N ILE A 236 -1.82 -20.20 4.69
CA ILE A 236 -2.02 -21.48 4.01
C ILE A 236 -2.70 -22.50 4.95
N ASP A 237 -2.29 -22.55 6.21
CA ASP A 237 -2.90 -23.47 7.18
C ASP A 237 -4.32 -23.04 7.55
N LEU A 238 -4.57 -21.73 7.70
CA LEU A 238 -5.93 -21.20 7.85
C LEU A 238 -6.83 -21.60 6.65
N LEU A 239 -6.32 -21.48 5.42
CA LEU A 239 -7.08 -21.85 4.23
C LEU A 239 -7.39 -23.35 4.17
N LYS A 240 -6.50 -24.21 4.70
CA LYS A 240 -6.80 -25.65 4.88
C LYS A 240 -7.92 -25.86 5.89
N THR A 241 -7.95 -25.13 7.01
CA THR A 241 -9.05 -25.27 8.00
C THR A 241 -10.39 -24.79 7.44
N TRP A 242 -10.37 -23.88 6.47
CA TRP A 242 -11.54 -23.44 5.72
C TRP A 242 -11.95 -24.36 4.56
N GLY A 243 -11.18 -25.41 4.28
CA GLY A 243 -11.50 -26.39 3.24
C GLY A 243 -11.10 -25.99 1.81
N PHE A 244 -10.37 -24.89 1.60
CA PHE A 244 -9.92 -24.48 0.26
C PHE A 244 -8.75 -25.32 -0.27
N LEU A 245 -7.97 -25.91 0.62
CA LEU A 245 -6.82 -26.74 0.30
C LEU A 245 -7.07 -28.16 0.82
N GLN A 246 -7.10 -29.14 -0.09
CA GLN A 246 -7.12 -30.54 0.35
C GLN A 246 -5.80 -30.87 1.07
N LYS A 247 -5.88 -31.77 2.05
CA LYS A 247 -4.68 -32.38 2.64
C LYS A 247 -3.97 -33.11 1.51
N ASP A 248 -2.77 -32.66 1.17
CA ASP A 248 -1.90 -33.38 0.26
C ASP A 248 -1.71 -34.82 0.77
N ASN A 249 -2.24 -35.81 0.04
CA ASN A 249 -1.76 -37.20 0.13
C ASN A 249 -0.36 -37.36 -0.52
N SER A 250 0.28 -36.26 -0.88
CA SER A 250 1.53 -36.18 -1.64
C SER A 250 2.80 -36.07 -0.76
N GLU A 251 2.68 -36.10 0.58
CA GLU A 251 3.86 -36.12 1.47
C GLU A 251 4.73 -37.39 1.28
N GLU A 252 4.22 -38.46 0.68
CA GLU A 252 5.00 -39.68 0.40
C GLU A 252 5.86 -39.60 -0.87
N THR A 253 5.57 -38.66 -1.80
CA THR A 253 6.27 -38.62 -3.09
C THR A 253 7.44 -37.63 -3.08
N GLU A 254 7.35 -36.53 -2.33
CA GLU A 254 8.44 -35.53 -2.25
C GLU A 254 9.60 -35.95 -1.33
N LEU A 255 9.37 -36.83 -0.36
CA LEU A 255 10.43 -37.32 0.54
C LEU A 255 11.48 -38.19 -0.19
N LYS A 256 11.12 -38.78 -1.34
CA LYS A 256 12.04 -39.58 -2.17
C LYS A 256 12.90 -38.73 -3.12
N GLN A 257 12.48 -37.51 -3.48
CA GLN A 257 13.28 -36.60 -4.31
C GLN A 257 14.22 -35.70 -3.49
N ARG A 258 14.00 -35.55 -2.18
CA ARG A 258 14.84 -34.75 -1.27
C ARG A 258 16.22 -35.35 -0.94
N LYS A 259 16.56 -36.56 -1.41
CA LYS A 259 17.92 -37.13 -1.24
C LYS A 259 18.96 -36.62 -2.24
N GLY A 260 18.63 -35.70 -3.13
CA GLY A 260 19.57 -35.23 -4.16
C GLY A 260 19.37 -33.78 -4.57
N LYS A 261 19.47 -32.83 -3.62
CA LYS A 261 19.99 -31.46 -3.79
C LYS A 261 19.64 -30.62 -2.56
N SER A 262 20.60 -30.59 -1.64
CA SER A 262 20.67 -29.62 -0.55
C SER A 262 21.09 -28.26 -1.13
N GLN A 263 20.21 -27.27 -1.02
CA GLN A 263 20.49 -25.91 -0.51
C GLN A 263 19.29 -25.01 -0.80
N CYS A 264 18.42 -24.85 0.20
CA CYS A 264 17.48 -23.74 0.24
C CYS A 264 18.18 -22.60 0.97
N SER A 265 18.42 -21.49 0.27
CA SER A 265 19.10 -20.32 0.81
C SER A 265 18.21 -19.62 1.83
N ARG A 266 18.84 -19.22 2.93
CA ARG A 266 18.36 -18.49 4.12
C ARG A 266 17.59 -17.18 3.87
N ALA A 267 17.26 -16.83 2.62
CA ALA A 267 16.64 -15.57 2.20
C ALA A 267 15.10 -15.56 2.29
N ASP A 268 14.45 -16.73 2.21
CA ASP A 268 12.98 -16.80 2.11
C ASP A 268 12.27 -16.77 3.49
N GLN A 269 13.01 -16.94 4.58
CA GLN A 269 12.47 -16.85 5.95
C GLN A 269 12.47 -15.42 6.53
N LEU A 270 13.12 -14.46 5.87
CA LEU A 270 13.19 -13.07 6.33
C LEU A 270 12.04 -12.17 5.84
N TRP A 271 11.30 -12.60 4.81
CA TRP A 271 10.47 -11.70 3.98
C TRP A 271 9.24 -11.10 4.70
N MET A 272 8.66 -11.81 5.65
CA MET A 272 7.51 -11.33 6.41
C MET A 272 7.87 -10.40 7.58
N SER A 273 9.09 -10.56 8.11
CA SER A 273 9.62 -9.59 9.06
C SER A 273 10.01 -8.30 8.33
N GLU A 274 10.44 -8.39 7.06
CA GLU A 274 11.10 -7.30 6.34
C GLU A 274 10.20 -6.36 5.54
N ALA A 275 9.00 -6.75 5.13
CA ALA A 275 8.03 -5.78 4.57
C ALA A 275 7.55 -4.78 5.64
N PHE A 276 7.46 -5.23 6.91
CA PHE A 276 7.29 -4.37 8.08
C PHE A 276 8.64 -3.84 8.63
N SER A 277 9.78 -4.48 8.32
CA SER A 277 11.12 -4.00 8.72
C SER A 277 11.69 -2.90 7.81
N ALA A 278 11.21 -2.74 6.57
CA ALA A 278 11.53 -1.56 5.75
C ALA A 278 11.00 -0.27 6.39
N HIS A 279 9.87 -0.35 7.09
CA HIS A 279 9.40 0.68 8.02
C HIS A 279 10.27 0.77 9.29
N ARG A 280 10.71 -0.37 9.84
CA ARG A 280 11.49 -0.48 11.09
C ARG A 280 12.97 -0.04 10.99
N HIS A 281 13.61 -0.14 9.82
CA HIS A 281 15.04 0.21 9.64
C HIS A 281 15.29 1.72 9.48
N GLU A 282 14.30 2.49 9.02
CA GLU A 282 14.36 3.96 9.11
C GLU A 282 14.16 4.46 10.55
N LEU A 283 13.35 3.77 11.36
CA LEU A 283 13.12 4.09 12.77
C LEU A 283 14.38 3.87 13.63
N THR A 284 15.17 2.82 13.36
CA THR A 284 16.38 2.53 14.15
C THR A 284 17.62 3.31 13.70
N ARG A 285 17.77 3.64 12.40
CA ARG A 285 18.88 4.49 11.92
C ARG A 285 18.71 5.97 12.29
N GLY A 286 17.47 6.46 12.39
CA GLY A 286 17.16 7.81 12.87
C GLY A 286 17.54 8.02 14.35
N GLN A 287 17.32 7.01 15.19
CA GLN A 287 17.66 7.06 16.62
C GLN A 287 19.18 7.04 16.89
N GLN A 288 19.98 6.29 16.11
CA GLN A 288 21.44 6.24 16.30
C GLN A 288 22.15 7.50 15.77
N LYS A 289 21.67 8.12 14.69
CA LYS A 289 22.23 9.40 14.20
C LYS A 289 21.83 10.59 15.08
N GLY A 290 20.62 10.59 15.65
CA GLY A 290 20.16 11.61 16.60
C GLY A 290 20.92 11.59 17.94
N GLN A 291 21.31 10.42 18.43
CA GLN A 291 22.11 10.28 19.67
C GLN A 291 23.58 10.70 19.49
N GLN A 292 24.19 10.48 18.31
CA GLN A 292 25.55 10.97 18.04
C GLN A 292 25.60 12.50 17.84
N GLN A 293 24.58 13.12 17.24
CA GLN A 293 24.52 14.58 17.06
C GLN A 293 24.16 15.33 18.35
N THR A 294 23.34 14.75 19.23
CA THR A 294 23.03 15.36 20.55
C THR A 294 24.19 15.22 21.53
N SER A 295 25.02 14.17 21.43
CA SER A 295 26.26 14.04 22.20
C SER A 295 27.30 15.09 21.79
N TYR A 296 27.49 15.33 20.49
CA TYR A 296 28.42 16.37 19.99
C TYR A 296 27.96 17.80 20.37
N LYS A 297 26.65 18.09 20.31
CA LYS A 297 26.12 19.41 20.73
C LYS A 297 26.16 19.64 22.25
N ARG A 298 25.99 18.60 23.08
CA ARG A 298 26.17 18.73 24.53
C ARG A 298 27.63 18.99 24.90
N HIS A 299 28.59 18.37 24.21
CA HIS A 299 30.00 18.65 24.47
C HIS A 299 30.43 20.06 24.02
N GLN A 300 29.92 20.59 22.91
CA GLN A 300 30.21 21.99 22.51
C GLN A 300 29.58 23.04 23.44
N CYS A 301 28.33 22.82 23.89
CA CYS A 301 27.66 23.78 24.78
C CYS A 301 28.24 23.78 26.22
N SER A 302 28.91 22.70 26.63
CA SER A 302 29.62 22.62 27.92
C SER A 302 30.97 23.36 27.92
N VAL A 303 31.57 23.57 26.74
CA VAL A 303 32.85 24.28 26.60
C VAL A 303 32.60 25.79 26.46
N GLU A 304 31.50 26.20 25.83
CA GLU A 304 31.15 27.63 25.69
C GLU A 304 30.51 28.24 26.96
N ALA A 305 29.97 27.43 27.87
CA ALA A 305 29.43 27.89 29.15
C ALA A 305 30.51 28.10 30.25
N GLY A 306 31.73 27.59 30.03
CA GLY A 306 32.85 27.74 30.98
C GLY A 306 33.63 29.06 30.84
N ASP A 307 33.52 29.74 29.69
CA ASP A 307 34.31 30.94 29.37
C ASP A 307 33.54 32.27 29.52
N ALA A 308 32.28 32.23 29.97
CA ALA A 308 31.43 33.41 30.12
C ALA A 308 31.28 33.93 31.56
N GLN A 309 32.13 33.50 32.51
CA GLN A 309 32.02 33.87 33.92
C GLN A 309 33.15 34.78 34.47
N ASN A 310 33.98 35.39 33.61
CA ASN A 310 35.11 36.24 34.05
C ASN A 310 35.21 37.60 33.35
N LEU A 311 34.08 38.28 33.16
CA LEU A 311 34.05 39.69 32.75
C LEU A 311 32.93 40.41 33.52
N TYR A 312 33.08 40.58 34.83
CA TYR A 312 32.52 41.66 35.65
C TYR A 312 32.95 41.44 37.12
N THR A 313 34.21 41.79 37.41
CA THR A 313 34.75 42.40 38.66
C THR A 313 36.26 42.48 38.56
#